data_AF-A0A8J7ZT93-F1
#
_entry.id   AF-A0A8J7ZT93-F1
#
_cell.length_a   1.000
_cell.length_b   1.000
_cell.length_c   1.000
_cell.angle_alpha   90.00
_cell.angle_beta   90.00
_cell.angle_gamma   90.00
#
_symmetry.space_group_name_H-M   'P 1'
#
loop_
_entity.id
_entity.type
_entity.pdbx_description
1 polymer ?
#
loop_
_entity_poly.entity_id
_entity_poly.type
_entity_poly.pdbx_seq_one_letter_code
_entity_poly.pdbx_strand_id
1 'polypeptide(L)'
;MDEWEKKKATRLFDGLQRNNMGHSSDIVGFSTCAYVVHQYHDRRECHPQTESDDLDPFFQELRQDLDITKEQFESVYGKVAHRVRNNDLKMLRHDKYETDVNSQQTWRSSDNGTMEWL
;
A
#
# COMPACT_ATOMS: atom_id res chain seq x y z
N MET A 1 -2.09 12.61 -12.33
CA MET A 1 -1.46 11.39 -11.78
C MET A 1 -1.62 10.30 -12.82
N ASP A 2 -0.51 9.85 -13.37
CA ASP A 2 -0.45 8.85 -14.43
C ASP A 2 -0.77 7.44 -13.89
N GLU A 3 -1.17 6.52 -14.77
CA GLU A 3 -1.54 5.14 -14.39
C GLU A 3 -0.43 4.38 -13.66
N TRP A 4 0.84 4.66 -14.00
CA TRP A 4 1.99 4.03 -13.34
C TRP A 4 2.20 4.57 -11.91
N GLU A 5 1.96 5.87 -11.68
CA GLU A 5 2.05 6.51 -10.37
C GLU A 5 0.97 5.96 -9.44
N LYS A 6 -0.26 5.82 -9.94
CA LYS A 6 -1.36 5.18 -9.22
C LYS A 6 -0.99 3.77 -8.79
N LYS A 7 -0.53 2.93 -9.73
CA LYS A 7 -0.12 1.55 -9.44
C LYS A 7 1.00 1.47 -8.41
N LYS A 8 1.93 2.42 -8.43
CA LYS A 8 3.02 2.50 -7.45
C LYS A 8 2.51 2.93 -6.08
N ALA A 9 1.66 3.94 -6.01
CA ALA A 9 1.02 4.39 -4.78
C ALA A 9 0.22 3.25 -4.13
N THR A 10 -0.57 2.50 -4.90
CA THR A 10 -1.31 1.32 -4.40
C THR A 10 -0.37 0.28 -3.80
N ARG A 11 0.71 -0.09 -4.51
CA ARG A 11 1.68 -1.09 -4.01
C ARG A 11 2.36 -0.64 -2.72
N LEU A 12 2.75 0.62 -2.64
CA LEU A 12 3.35 1.19 -1.44
C LEU A 12 2.35 1.19 -0.28
N PHE A 13 1.12 1.63 -0.53
CA PHE A 13 0.04 1.65 0.45
C PHE A 13 -0.25 0.25 1.00
N ASP A 14 -0.39 -0.75 0.13
CA ASP A 14 -0.62 -2.15 0.55
C ASP A 14 0.51 -2.66 1.46
N GLY A 15 1.77 -2.36 1.09
CA GLY A 15 2.93 -2.72 1.89
C GLY A 15 2.98 -2.01 3.25
N LEU A 16 2.54 -0.75 3.31
CA LEU A 16 2.48 0.05 4.54
C LEU A 16 1.34 -0.40 5.47
N GLN A 17 0.15 -0.67 4.92
CA GLN A 17 -0.99 -1.18 5.67
C GLN A 17 -0.67 -2.52 6.34
N ARG A 18 -0.06 -3.46 5.59
CA ARG A 18 0.36 -4.77 6.10
C ARG A 18 1.45 -4.70 7.18
N ASN A 19 2.19 -3.61 7.21
CA ASN A 19 3.22 -3.34 8.20
C ASN A 19 2.68 -2.70 9.49
N ASN A 20 1.36 -2.54 9.61
CA ASN A 20 0.66 -1.95 10.74
C ASN A 20 1.27 -0.59 11.15
N MET A 21 0.95 0.44 10.38
CA MET A 21 1.42 1.81 10.60
C MET A 21 0.94 2.43 11.93
N GLY A 22 -0.04 1.82 12.60
CA GLY A 22 -0.66 2.36 13.82
C GLY A 22 -1.47 3.64 13.57
N HIS A 23 -1.91 3.86 12.33
CA HIS A 23 -2.60 5.06 11.86
C HIS A 23 -3.79 4.67 10.98
N SER A 24 -4.77 5.58 10.82
CA SER A 24 -5.93 5.32 9.96
C SER A 24 -5.51 5.08 8.50
N SER A 25 -6.32 4.33 7.76
CA SER A 25 -6.10 4.09 6.33
C SER A 25 -5.97 5.38 5.54
N ASP A 26 -6.76 6.39 5.91
CA ASP A 26 -6.95 7.59 5.11
C ASP A 26 -5.70 8.46 5.15
N ILE A 27 -5.12 8.66 6.34
CA ILE A 27 -3.87 9.42 6.46
C ILE A 27 -2.68 8.69 5.84
N VAL A 28 -2.64 7.36 5.98
CA VAL A 28 -1.57 6.56 5.36
C VAL A 28 -1.69 6.61 3.84
N GLY A 29 -2.91 6.53 3.29
CA GLY A 29 -3.18 6.63 1.86
C GLY A 29 -2.83 7.99 1.32
N PHE A 30 -3.32 9.05 1.96
CA PHE A 30 -3.01 10.44 1.63
C PHE A 30 -1.50 10.70 1.62
N SER A 31 -0.80 10.38 2.72
CA SER A 31 0.65 10.58 2.82
C SER A 31 1.44 9.76 1.81
N THR A 32 0.97 8.56 1.44
CA THR A 32 1.61 7.73 0.43
C THR A 32 1.46 8.34 -0.97
N CYS A 33 0.26 8.83 -1.30
CA CYS A 33 0.01 9.53 -2.56
C CYS A 33 0.85 10.81 -2.67
N ALA A 34 0.89 11.62 -1.61
CA ALA A 34 1.71 12.83 -1.54
C ALA A 34 3.20 12.50 -1.73
N TYR A 35 3.70 11.43 -1.07
CA TYR A 35 5.08 10.97 -1.23
C TYR A 35 5.40 10.56 -2.66
N VAL A 36 4.52 9.79 -3.33
CA VAL A 36 4.74 9.39 -4.72
C VAL A 36 4.77 10.60 -5.66
N VAL A 37 3.81 11.51 -5.52
CA VAL A 37 3.79 12.72 -6.37
C VAL A 37 5.03 13.57 -6.15
N HIS A 38 5.41 13.83 -4.89
CA HIS A 38 6.60 14.61 -4.59
C HIS A 38 7.90 13.96 -5.12
N GLN A 39 8.01 12.63 -5.13
CA GLN A 39 9.20 11.94 -5.62
C GLN A 39 9.31 11.84 -7.14
N TYR A 40 8.19 11.92 -7.86
CA TYR A 40 8.14 11.56 -9.28
C TYR A 40 7.55 12.64 -10.18
N HIS A 41 7.06 13.73 -9.59
CA HIS A 41 6.44 14.82 -10.33
C HIS A 41 7.14 16.14 -10.00
N ASP A 42 8.12 16.53 -10.82
CA ASP A 42 9.02 17.69 -10.63
C ASP A 42 8.34 19.07 -10.51
N ARG A 43 7.00 19.15 -10.66
CA ARG A 43 6.24 20.40 -10.70
C ARG A 43 5.21 20.56 -9.60
N ARG A 44 5.06 19.58 -8.70
CA ARG A 44 4.02 19.60 -7.67
C ARG A 44 4.65 19.56 -6.29
N GLU A 45 4.56 20.68 -5.60
CA GLU A 45 5.00 20.81 -4.21
C GLU A 45 3.95 20.21 -3.28
N CYS A 46 4.19 18.96 -2.87
CA CYS A 46 3.28 18.19 -2.01
C CYS A 46 3.97 17.79 -0.69
N HIS A 47 5.15 18.33 -0.41
CA HIS A 47 5.89 18.01 0.79
C HIS A 47 5.22 18.68 2.01
N PRO A 48 5.10 17.99 3.16
CA PRO A 48 4.40 18.55 4.32
C PRO A 48 5.09 19.79 4.93
N GLN A 49 6.38 19.99 4.65
CA GLN A 49 7.13 21.18 5.08
C GLN A 49 7.04 22.35 4.08
N THR A 50 6.41 22.17 2.92
CA THR A 50 6.16 23.29 2.00
C THR A 50 5.25 24.31 2.69
N GLU A 51 5.53 25.59 2.47
CA GLU A 51 4.68 26.68 2.96
C GLU A 51 3.27 26.56 2.37
N SER A 52 2.27 27.00 3.12
CA SER A 52 0.86 26.76 2.74
C SER A 52 0.46 27.43 1.42
N ASP A 53 1.14 28.51 1.03
CA ASP A 53 0.88 29.26 -0.19
C ASP A 53 1.51 28.61 -1.44
N ASP A 54 2.54 27.79 -1.24
CA ASP A 54 3.25 27.07 -2.31
C ASP A 54 2.82 25.60 -2.41
N LEU A 55 2.06 25.10 -1.42
CA LEU A 55 1.53 23.75 -1.40
C LEU A 55 0.51 23.56 -2.52
N ASP A 56 0.58 22.42 -3.20
CA ASP A 56 -0.35 22.09 -4.25
C ASP A 56 -1.83 22.19 -3.76
N PRO A 57 -2.66 23.03 -4.39
CA PRO A 57 -4.02 23.32 -3.90
C PRO A 57 -4.90 22.07 -3.76
N PHE A 58 -4.73 21.09 -4.66
CA PHE A 58 -5.49 19.86 -4.61
C PHE A 58 -5.13 19.02 -3.37
N PHE A 59 -3.85 18.97 -3.00
CA PHE A 59 -3.43 18.26 -1.79
C PHE A 59 -3.84 19.01 -0.52
N GLN A 60 -3.89 20.35 -0.57
CA GLN A 60 -4.37 21.15 0.55
C GLN A 60 -5.87 20.95 0.80
N GLU A 61 -6.69 21.01 -0.26
CA GLU A 61 -8.14 20.78 -0.20
C GLU A 61 -8.44 19.36 0.28
N LEU A 62 -7.81 18.36 -0.32
CA LEU A 62 -8.00 16.95 0.06
C LEU A 62 -7.59 16.68 1.52
N ARG A 63 -6.55 17.35 2.02
CA ARG A 63 -6.15 17.24 3.43
C ARG A 63 -7.24 17.79 4.35
N GLN A 64 -7.86 18.91 3.99
CA GLN A 64 -8.94 19.53 4.75
C GLN A 64 -10.20 18.64 4.72
N ASP A 65 -10.55 18.09 3.56
CA ASP A 65 -11.70 17.19 3.39
C ASP A 65 -11.57 15.91 4.23
N LEU A 66 -10.34 15.41 4.39
CA LEU A 66 -10.04 14.24 5.20
C LEU A 66 -9.80 14.56 6.69
N ASP A 67 -9.94 15.82 7.09
CA ASP A 67 -9.68 16.32 8.46
C ASP A 67 -8.29 15.91 9.00
N ILE A 68 -7.28 15.90 8.11
CA ILE A 68 -5.90 15.53 8.47
C ILE A 68 -5.15 16.80 8.92
N THR A 69 -4.62 16.82 10.13
CA THR A 69 -3.83 17.97 10.60
C THR A 69 -2.44 18.01 9.95
N LYS A 70 -1.81 19.20 9.91
CA LYS A 70 -0.44 19.35 9.38
C LYS A 70 0.56 18.47 10.14
N GLU A 71 0.45 18.43 11.47
CA GLU A 71 1.31 17.62 12.35
C GLU A 71 1.18 16.12 12.06
N GLN A 72 -0.06 15.64 11.88
CA GLN A 72 -0.31 14.25 11.53
C GLN A 72 0.27 13.94 10.14
N PHE A 73 0.05 14.83 9.17
CA PHE A 73 0.59 14.68 7.82
C PHE A 73 2.12 14.60 7.83
N GLU A 74 2.81 15.55 8.48
CA GLU A 74 4.26 15.55 8.66
C GLU A 74 4.78 14.25 9.27
N SER A 75 4.15 13.81 10.37
CA SER A 75 4.55 12.61 11.09
C SER A 75 4.39 11.34 10.24
N VAL A 76 3.23 11.16 9.60
CA VAL A 76 2.96 9.97 8.78
C VAL A 76 3.79 9.98 7.52
N TYR A 77 3.93 11.14 6.87
CA TYR A 77 4.77 11.30 5.69
C TYR A 77 6.22 10.92 5.98
N GLY A 78 6.80 11.39 7.09
CA GLY A 78 8.15 11.01 7.51
C GLY A 78 8.30 9.50 7.73
N LYS A 79 7.30 8.85 8.34
CA LYS A 79 7.28 7.39 8.50
C LYS A 79 7.21 6.66 7.16
N VAL A 80 6.38 7.13 6.23
CA VAL A 80 6.28 6.59 4.87
C VAL A 80 7.64 6.71 4.17
N ALA A 81 8.19 7.91 4.10
CA ALA A 81 9.47 8.17 3.45
C ALA A 81 10.60 7.30 4.03
N HIS A 82 10.67 7.16 5.35
CA HIS A 82 11.65 6.32 6.02
C HIS A 82 11.52 4.84 5.63
N ARG A 83 10.30 4.28 5.71
CA ARG A 83 10.04 2.87 5.38
C ARG A 83 10.30 2.57 3.90
N VAL A 84 9.92 3.47 3.00
CA VAL A 84 10.22 3.32 1.57
C VAL A 84 11.73 3.34 1.33
N ARG A 85 12.45 4.30 1.93
CA ARG A 85 13.91 4.44 1.76
C ARG A 85 14.68 3.23 2.27
N ASN A 86 14.25 2.65 3.39
CA ASN A 86 14.91 1.48 3.98
C ASN A 86 14.44 0.14 3.35
N ASN A 87 13.51 0.18 2.39
CA ASN A 87 12.87 -1.02 1.83
C ASN A 87 12.18 -1.90 2.89
N ASP A 88 11.71 -1.30 3.99
CA ASP A 88 11.01 -1.97 5.09
C ASP A 88 9.51 -2.17 4.76
N LEU A 89 9.23 -2.65 3.56
CA LEU A 89 7.88 -2.87 3.05
C LEU A 89 7.62 -4.37 2.93
N LYS A 90 6.57 -4.88 3.58
CA LYS A 90 6.06 -6.23 3.34
C LYS A 90 5.30 -6.27 2.00
N MET A 91 6.05 -6.21 0.92
CA MET A 91 5.54 -6.38 -0.44
C MET A 91 5.23 -7.87 -0.66
N LEU A 92 4.00 -8.20 -1.01
CA LEU A 92 3.71 -9.51 -1.59
C LEU A 92 4.44 -9.59 -2.94
N ARG A 93 5.31 -10.60 -3.09
CA ARG A 93 5.41 -11.25 -4.40
C ARG A 93 4.06 -11.90 -4.61
N HIS A 94 3.20 -11.28 -5.42
CA HIS A 94 2.15 -12.04 -6.08
C HIS A 94 2.86 -12.94 -7.09
N ASP A 95 3.39 -14.07 -6.62
CA ASP A 95 3.73 -15.17 -7.50
C ASP A 95 2.41 -15.63 -8.10
N LYS A 96 2.25 -15.39 -9.39
CA LYS A 96 1.00 -15.58 -10.15
C LYS A 96 0.58 -17.05 -10.30
N TYR A 97 1.18 -17.97 -9.54
CA TYR A 97 1.02 -19.42 -9.65
C TYR A 97 1.36 -20.15 -8.35
N GLU A 98 0.67 -19.84 -7.25
CA GLU A 98 0.50 -20.83 -6.17
C GLU A 98 -0.99 -21.10 -5.97
N THR A 99 -1.66 -21.52 -7.05
CA THR A 99 -2.77 -22.45 -6.92
C THR A 99 -2.23 -23.74 -6.33
N ASP A 100 -2.19 -23.77 -5.00
CA ASP A 100 -2.58 -24.92 -4.19
C ASP A 100 -2.09 -26.28 -4.72
N VAL A 101 -0.79 -26.52 -4.60
CA VAL A 101 -0.20 -27.85 -4.85
C VAL A 101 -0.72 -28.89 -3.84
N ASN A 102 -1.42 -28.44 -2.79
CA ASN A 102 -1.93 -29.30 -1.73
C ASN A 102 -3.36 -29.80 -1.96
N SER A 103 -4.18 -29.13 -2.78
CA SER A 103 -5.55 -29.57 -3.09
C SER A 103 -5.66 -30.62 -4.20
N GLN A 104 -4.54 -31.02 -4.82
CA GLN A 104 -4.51 -32.15 -5.78
C GLN A 104 -4.16 -33.51 -5.17
N GLN A 105 -3.73 -33.61 -3.91
CA GLN A 105 -3.41 -34.91 -3.30
C GLN A 105 -4.55 -35.57 -2.52
N THR A 106 -5.64 -34.84 -2.22
CA THR A 106 -6.72 -35.36 -1.36
C THR A 106 -7.78 -36.20 -2.09
N TRP A 107 -7.83 -36.16 -3.43
CA TRP A 107 -8.83 -36.92 -4.22
C TRP A 107 -8.35 -38.30 -4.70
N ARG A 108 -7.10 -38.68 -4.43
CA ARG A 108 -6.52 -39.97 -4.89
C ARG A 108 -6.29 -41.02 -3.80
N SER A 109 -6.66 -40.75 -2.56
CA SER A 109 -6.37 -41.66 -1.43
C SER A 109 -7.63 -42.24 -0.75
N SER A 110 -8.78 -42.27 -1.43
CA SER A 110 -10.01 -42.88 -0.92
C SER A 110 -10.57 -43.94 -1.84
N ASP A 111 -9.71 -44.82 -2.35
CA ASP A 111 -10.15 -46.11 -2.88
C ASP A 111 -9.37 -47.23 -2.19
N ASN A 112 -9.76 -47.48 -0.94
CA ASN A 112 -9.49 -48.73 -0.25
C ASN A 112 -10.83 -49.24 0.28
N GLY A 113 -11.66 -49.70 -0.66
CA GLY A 113 -12.98 -50.28 -0.42
C GLY A 113 -12.99 -51.71 -0.93
N THR A 114 -12.76 -52.64 -0.01
CA THR A 114 -13.00 -54.08 -0.11
C THR A 114 -14.30 -54.40 -0.86
N MET A 115 -14.23 -55.17 -1.95
CA MET A 115 -15.38 -55.92 -2.47
C MET A 115 -15.05 -57.41 -2.47
N GLU A 116 -15.49 -58.08 -1.40
CA GLU A 116 -15.86 -59.49 -1.44
C GLU A 116 -16.95 -59.68 -2.50
N TRP A 117 -16.78 -60.66 -3.38
CA TRP A 117 -17.89 -61.32 -4.06
C TRP A 117 -17.72 -62.83 -3.95
N LEU A 118 -18.81 -63.45 -3.51
CA LEU A 118 -19.08 -64.89 -3.35
C LEU A 118 -18.84 -65.71 -4.62
#